data_AF-J2GL33-F1
#
_entry.id   AF-J2GL33-F1
#
_cell.length_a   1.000
_cell.length_b   1.000
_cell.length_c   1.000
_cell.angle_alpha   90.00
_cell.angle_beta   90.00
_cell.angle_gamma   90.00
#
_symmetry.space_group_name_H-M   'P 1'
#
loop_
_entity.id
_entity.type
_entity.pdbx_description
1 polymer ?
#
loop_
_entity_poly.entity_id
_entity_poly.type
_entity_poly.pdbx_seq_one_letter_code
_entity_poly.pdbx_strand_id
1 'polypeptide(L)'
;MTRRSPLDDPARAAHAWARYLRVMRWMMTVTVGLVVGSMILLYRSNGMVSIHFYIAAALGVGFTMLLASALMGLVFLSSGTGHDEAVDDLSESDEPWK
;
A
#
# COMPACT_ATOMS: atom_id res chain seq x y z
N MET A 1 12.04 9.72 29.85
CA MET A 1 10.64 10.03 29.48
C MET A 1 10.44 9.56 28.05
N THR A 2 9.52 8.64 27.80
CA THR A 2 9.25 8.12 26.44
C THR A 2 8.66 9.24 25.57
N ARG A 3 9.42 9.66 24.54
CA ARG A 3 9.01 10.71 23.60
C ARG A 3 7.74 10.23 22.86
N ARG A 4 6.68 11.06 22.83
CA ARG A 4 5.39 10.73 22.20
C ARG A 4 5.61 10.36 20.72
N SER A 5 4.96 9.28 20.28
CA SER A 5 5.00 8.86 18.89
C SER A 5 4.28 9.90 18.04
N PRO A 6 4.76 10.29 16.85
CA PRO A 6 4.04 11.17 15.93
C PRO A 6 2.64 10.67 15.52
N LEU A 7 2.34 9.39 15.77
CA LEU A 7 1.02 8.76 15.60
C LEU A 7 0.07 8.97 16.79
N ASP A 8 0.55 9.51 17.92
CA ASP A 8 -0.30 9.93 19.05
C ASP A 8 -1.11 11.21 18.71
N ASP A 9 -0.75 11.89 17.60
CA ASP A 9 -1.54 13.00 17.04
C ASP A 9 -2.52 12.46 15.98
N PRO A 10 -3.83 12.38 16.30
CA PRO A 10 -4.84 11.84 15.40
C PRO A 10 -4.97 12.62 14.09
N ALA A 11 -4.59 13.91 14.06
CA ALA A 11 -4.65 14.72 12.84
C ALA A 11 -3.58 14.29 11.81
N ARG A 12 -2.37 13.95 12.27
CA ARG A 12 -1.28 13.49 11.39
C ARG A 12 -1.51 12.09 10.86
N ALA A 13 -1.98 11.17 11.70
CA ALA A 13 -2.33 9.82 11.31
C ALA A 13 -3.45 9.80 10.24
N ALA A 14 -4.50 10.62 10.42
CA ALA A 14 -5.60 10.73 9.47
C ALA A 14 -5.13 11.23 8.09
N HIS A 15 -4.22 12.20 8.05
CA HIS A 15 -3.68 12.72 6.79
C HIS A 15 -2.85 11.68 6.03
N ALA A 16 -2.00 10.92 6.73
CA ALA A 16 -1.20 9.86 6.13
C ALA A 16 -2.07 8.72 5.59
N TRP A 17 -3.12 8.34 6.33
CA TRP A 17 -4.10 7.33 5.90
C TRP A 17 -4.90 7.78 4.67
N ALA A 18 -5.33 9.04 4.62
CA ALA A 18 -6.05 9.58 3.46
C ALA A 18 -5.20 9.51 2.17
N ARG A 19 -3.89 9.72 2.28
CA ARG A 19 -2.95 9.55 1.15
C ARG A 19 -2.83 8.09 0.73
N TYR A 20 -2.66 7.17 1.68
CA TYR A 20 -2.61 5.73 1.41
C TYR A 20 -3.87 5.25 0.66
N LEU A 21 -5.06 5.61 1.14
CA LEU A 21 -6.31 5.24 0.49
C LEU A 21 -6.45 5.83 -0.91
N ARG A 22 -5.94 7.04 -1.14
CA ARG A 22 -5.93 7.65 -2.48
C ARG A 22 -5.09 6.83 -3.45
N VAL A 23 -3.90 6.38 -3.04
CA VAL A 23 -3.03 5.52 -3.85
C VAL A 23 -3.67 4.16 -4.08
N MET A 24 -4.22 3.54 -3.03
CA MET A 24 -4.92 2.26 -3.14
C MET A 24 -6.11 2.32 -4.10
N ARG A 25 -6.83 3.44 -4.14
CA ARG A 25 -7.95 3.62 -5.08
C ARG A 25 -7.47 3.67 -6.53
N TRP A 26 -6.34 4.32 -6.80
CA TRP A 26 -5.71 4.28 -8.12
C TRP A 26 -5.22 2.88 -8.50
N MET A 27 -4.56 2.18 -7.57
CA MET A 27 -4.11 0.80 -7.80
C MET A 27 -5.28 -0.15 -8.06
N MET A 28 -6.41 0.05 -7.39
CA MET A 28 -7.64 -0.69 -7.66
C MET A 28 -8.14 -0.46 -9.10
N THR A 29 -8.20 0.79 -9.56
CA THR A 29 -8.62 1.10 -10.93
C THR A 29 -7.72 0.44 -11.97
N VAL A 30 -6.40 0.52 -11.78
CA VAL A 30 -5.41 -0.11 -12.68
C VAL A 30 -5.56 -1.64 -12.66
N THR A 31 -5.68 -2.23 -11.48
CA THR A 31 -5.81 -3.69 -11.31
C THR A 31 -7.09 -4.20 -11.97
N VAL A 32 -8.23 -3.54 -11.75
CA VAL A 32 -9.49 -3.88 -12.40
C VAL A 32 -9.36 -3.77 -13.92
N GLY A 33 -8.76 -2.69 -14.43
CA GLY A 33 -8.52 -2.52 -15.86
C GLY A 33 -7.69 -3.64 -16.46
N LEU A 34 -6.60 -4.04 -15.80
CA LEU A 34 -5.73 -5.13 -16.24
C LEU A 34 -6.42 -6.50 -16.15
N VAL A 35 -7.17 -6.77 -15.08
CA VAL A 35 -7.93 -8.02 -14.93
C VAL A 35 -8.99 -8.14 -16.01
N VAL A 36 -9.76 -7.07 -16.26
CA VAL A 36 -10.78 -7.05 -17.33
C VAL A 36 -10.12 -7.23 -18.70
N GLY A 37 -9.05 -6.50 -18.99
CA GLY A 37 -8.31 -6.63 -20.25
C GLY A 37 -7.75 -8.04 -20.46
N SER A 38 -7.15 -8.62 -19.42
CA SER A 38 -6.65 -10.00 -19.43
C SER A 38 -7.78 -11.00 -19.66
N MET A 39 -8.94 -10.79 -19.03
CA MET A 39 -10.11 -11.65 -19.19
C MET A 39 -10.65 -11.63 -20.62
N ILE A 40 -10.72 -10.44 -21.23
CA ILE A 40 -11.14 -10.27 -22.63
C ILE A 40 -10.17 -10.99 -23.56
N LEU A 41 -8.85 -10.82 -23.36
CA LEU A 41 -7.84 -11.51 -24.16
C LEU A 41 -7.94 -13.03 -24.01
N LEU A 42 -8.09 -13.51 -22.79
CA LEU A 42 -8.19 -14.93 -22.47
C LEU A 42 -9.44 -15.58 -23.06
N TYR A 43 -10.57 -14.86 -23.04
CA TYR A 43 -11.82 -15.30 -23.67
C TYR A 43 -11.69 -15.36 -25.20
N ARG A 44 -11.04 -14.36 -25.81
CA ARG A 44 -10.81 -14.34 -27.27
C ARG A 44 -9.86 -15.45 -27.74
N SER A 45 -8.85 -15.81 -26.95
CA SER A 45 -7.85 -16.81 -27.35
C SER A 45 -8.28 -18.25 -27.10
N ASN A 46 -9.01 -18.53 -26.02
CA ASN A 46 -9.31 -19.91 -25.60
C ASN A 46 -10.79 -20.32 -25.79
N GLY A 47 -11.67 -19.41 -26.20
CA GLY A 47 -13.11 -19.70 -26.32
C GLY A 47 -13.74 -20.01 -24.96
N MET A 48 -14.94 -20.62 -24.94
CA MET A 48 -15.65 -20.89 -23.68
C MET A 48 -15.12 -22.14 -22.97
N VAL A 49 -14.05 -21.98 -22.16
CA VAL A 49 -13.47 -23.09 -21.39
C VAL A 49 -14.38 -23.49 -20.21
N SER A 50 -14.25 -22.80 -19.08
CA SER A 50 -15.06 -23.03 -17.87
C SER A 50 -15.16 -21.73 -17.08
N ILE A 51 -16.35 -21.44 -16.57
CA ILE A 51 -16.58 -20.22 -15.80
C ILE A 51 -15.73 -20.19 -14.51
N HIS A 52 -15.49 -21.35 -13.90
CA HIS A 52 -14.64 -21.47 -12.71
C HIS A 52 -13.20 -21.03 -12.98
N PHE A 53 -12.68 -21.34 -14.18
CA PHE A 53 -11.34 -20.94 -14.57
C PHE A 53 -11.21 -19.41 -14.66
N TYR A 54 -12.20 -18.75 -15.27
CA TYR A 54 -12.22 -17.29 -15.37
C TYR A 54 -12.35 -16.61 -14.01
N ILE A 55 -13.24 -17.12 -13.15
CA ILE A 55 -13.39 -16.59 -11.79
C ILE A 55 -12.12 -16.78 -10.98
N ALA A 56 -11.53 -17.98 -11.01
CA ALA A 56 -10.28 -18.27 -10.30
C ALA A 56 -9.12 -17.41 -10.80
N ALA A 57 -9.00 -17.21 -12.12
CA ALA A 57 -7.96 -16.36 -12.71
C ALA A 57 -8.14 -14.88 -12.34
N ALA A 58 -9.37 -14.34 -12.44
CA ALA A 58 -9.65 -12.96 -12.04
C ALA A 58 -9.36 -12.72 -10.55
N LEU A 59 -9.86 -13.62 -9.70
CA LEU A 59 -9.67 -13.50 -8.26
C LEU A 59 -8.20 -13.68 -7.88
N GLY A 60 -7.51 -14.68 -8.42
CA GLY A 60 -6.10 -14.93 -8.14
C GLY A 60 -5.21 -13.75 -8.55
N VAL A 61 -5.32 -13.30 -9.80
CA VAL A 61 -4.51 -12.18 -10.31
C VAL A 61 -4.90 -10.87 -9.63
N GLY A 62 -6.19 -10.57 -9.54
CA GLY A 62 -6.66 -9.34 -8.90
C GLY A 62 -6.27 -9.26 -7.42
N PHE A 63 -6.45 -10.35 -6.67
CA PHE A 63 -6.09 -10.42 -5.26
C PHE A 63 -4.59 -10.25 -5.05
N THR A 64 -3.75 -10.96 -5.81
CA THR A 64 -2.29 -10.88 -5.65
C THR A 64 -1.76 -9.48 -5.98
N MET A 65 -2.27 -8.83 -7.03
CA MET A 65 -1.89 -7.46 -7.39
C MET A 65 -2.30 -6.44 -6.32
N LEU A 66 -3.53 -6.54 -5.80
CA LEU A 66 -4.01 -5.67 -4.73
C LEU A 66 -3.24 -5.89 -3.43
N LEU A 67 -2.95 -7.15 -3.09
CA LEU A 67 -2.18 -7.50 -1.90
C LEU A 67 -0.76 -6.93 -2.00
N ALA A 68 -0.07 -7.14 -3.13
CA ALA A 68 1.26 -6.57 -3.36
C ALA A 68 1.24 -5.04 -3.25
N SER A 69 0.23 -4.38 -3.84
CA SER A 69 0.06 -2.93 -3.78
C SER A 69 -0.20 -2.42 -2.37
N ALA A 70 -1.05 -3.11 -1.61
CA ALA A 70 -1.37 -2.77 -0.23
C ALA A 70 -0.13 -2.90 0.68
N LEU A 71 0.61 -4.00 0.54
CA LEU A 71 1.84 -4.22 1.29
C LEU A 71 2.88 -3.14 0.98
N MET A 72 3.09 -2.82 -0.30
CA MET A 72 3.99 -1.74 -0.70
C MET A 72 3.55 -0.38 -0.13
N GLY A 73 2.25 -0.09 -0.18
CA GLY A 73 1.69 1.13 0.39
C GLY A 73 1.86 1.22 1.92
N LEU A 74 1.73 0.10 2.63
CA LEU A 74 1.97 0.03 4.06
C LEU A 74 3.45 0.23 4.40
N VAL A 75 4.38 -0.29 3.60
CA VAL A 75 5.82 -0.04 3.76
C VAL A 75 6.13 1.47 3.65
N PHE A 76 5.55 2.16 2.68
CA PHE A 76 5.71 3.61 2.55
C PHE A 76 5.06 4.41 3.68
N LEU A 77 3.93 3.93 4.21
CA LEU A 77 3.30 4.54 5.38
C LEU A 77 4.21 4.37 6.60
N SER A 78 4.81 3.19 6.77
CA SER A 78 5.72 2.88 7.87
C SER A 78 6.94 3.79 7.90
N SER A 79 7.58 4.05 6.76
CA SER A 79 8.73 4.96 6.70
C SER A 79 8.33 6.43 6.80
N GLY A 80 7.17 6.83 6.25
CA GLY A 80 6.73 8.22 6.21
C GLY A 80 6.09 8.77 7.49
N THR A 81 5.81 7.95 8.51
CA THR A 81 5.17 8.39 9.76
C THR A 81 6.14 8.97 10.82
N GLY A 82 7.41 9.19 10.46
CA GLY A 82 8.39 9.84 11.34
C GLY A 82 8.98 8.93 12.42
N HIS A 83 9.01 7.61 12.18
CA HIS A 83 9.71 6.67 13.07
C HIS A 83 11.24 6.88 12.98
N ASP A 84 11.74 7.14 11.77
CA ASP A 84 13.18 7.32 11.51
C ASP A 84 13.66 8.74 11.83
N GLU A 85 12.81 9.75 11.64
CA GLU A 85 13.09 11.16 12.01
C GLU A 85 13.17 11.37 13.53
N ALA A 86 12.62 10.45 14.34
CA ALA A 86 12.76 10.51 15.80
C ALA A 86 14.16 10.11 16.30
N VAL A 87 15.01 9.57 15.43
CA VAL A 87 16.35 9.05 15.78
C VAL A 87 17.45 10.11 15.63
N ASP A 88 17.33 11.09 14.73
CA ASP A 88 18.36 12.12 14.51
C ASP A 88 18.53 13.06 15.74
N ASP A 89 17.46 13.30 16.49
CA ASP A 89 17.43 14.15 17.71
C ASP A 89 17.94 13.42 18.98
N LEU A 90 18.75 12.37 18.83
CA LEU A 90 19.50 11.75 19.94
C LEU A 90 21.01 11.99 19.81
N SER A 91 21.49 12.48 18.67
CA SER A 91 22.92 12.71 18.43
C SER A 91 23.43 14.08 18.86
N GLU A 92 22.53 15.04 19.14
CA GLU A 92 22.88 16.42 19.46
C GLU A 92 22.82 16.75 20.97
N SER A 93 22.39 15.81 21.83
CA SER A 93 22.20 16.05 23.28
C SER A 93 23.33 15.56 24.20
N ASP A 94 24.43 15.01 23.66
CA ASP A 94 25.53 14.42 24.44
C ASP A 94 26.89 15.14 24.26
N GLU A 95 26.92 16.48 24.17
CA GLU A 95 28.16 17.27 24.27
C GLU A 95 28.10 18.24 25.48
N PRO A 96 28.47 17.78 26.70
CA PRO A 96 28.42 18.60 27.91
C PRO A 96 29.71 19.42 28.18
N TRP A 97 30.56 19.70 27.19
CA TRP A 97 31.83 20.43 27.43
C TRP A 97 32.12 21.52 26.37
N LYS A 98 31.49 22.68 26.55
CA LYS A 98 32.07 23.98 26.17
C LYS A 98 31.95 24.97 27.33
#